data_AF-A0A418EL66-F1
#
_entry.id   AF-A0A418EL66-F1
#
_cell.length_a   1.000
_cell.length_b   1.000
_cell.length_c   1.000
_cell.angle_alpha   90.00
_cell.angle_beta   90.00
_cell.angle_gamma   90.00
#
_symmetry.space_group_name_H-M   'P 1'
#
loop_
_entity.id
_entity.type
_entity.pdbx_description
1 polymer ?
#
loop_
_entity_poly.entity_id
_entity_poly.type
_entity_poly.pdbx_seq_one_letter_code
_entity_poly.pdbx_strand_id
1 'polypeptide(L)'
;MSSVRTVNPNAEVVARSQALLVNVSAARGLQGVLKSNLGPRGTLKMLVGGAGQIKLTKDGNVLLHEMQIQHPTAAVIARAATAQDDITGDGTTSSVLFTGELLKQAERFLSDGLHPRILAEGFELAREEALRVLDNIKVDKPDVLQDRELLTSVARTSLRTKLDQQLADQLTEIVTDAVLTIATPGRPVDLHMIEIMHVCRSCGRIMLLGSHVHVCRWSTKARPTRV
;
A
#
# COMPACT_ATOMS: atom_id res chain seq x y z
N MET A 1 -1.44 -47.41 17.49
CA MET A 1 -2.66 -47.06 16.73
C MET A 1 -2.28 -46.01 15.70
N SER A 2 -2.01 -46.44 14.47
CA SER A 2 -1.75 -45.55 13.34
C SER A 2 -2.99 -44.69 13.10
N SER A 3 -2.83 -43.37 13.14
CA SER A 3 -3.90 -42.46 12.76
C SER A 3 -4.34 -42.79 11.34
N VAL A 4 -5.61 -43.13 11.17
CA VAL A 4 -6.22 -43.31 9.85
C VAL A 4 -6.02 -42.00 9.09
N ARG A 5 -5.08 -41.98 8.13
CA ARG A 5 -4.95 -40.88 7.19
C ARG A 5 -6.12 -41.01 6.21
N THR A 6 -7.21 -40.31 6.48
CA THR A 6 -8.33 -40.11 5.55
C THR A 6 -7.96 -39.25 4.34
N VAL A 7 -6.68 -39.01 4.11
CA VAL A 7 -6.14 -38.04 3.16
C VAL A 7 -5.38 -38.77 2.07
N ASN A 8 -5.42 -38.22 0.85
CA ASN A 8 -4.70 -38.74 -0.31
C ASN A 8 -3.21 -38.95 0.03
N PRO A 9 -2.56 -40.06 -0.38
CA PRO A 9 -1.15 -40.35 -0.11
C PRO A 9 -0.16 -39.21 -0.44
N ASN A 10 -0.48 -38.35 -1.42
CA ASN A 10 0.37 -37.21 -1.78
C ASN A 10 0.04 -35.90 -1.05
N ALA A 11 -0.91 -35.92 -0.10
CA ALA A 11 -1.34 -34.72 0.61
C ALA A 11 -0.48 -34.46 1.85
N GLU A 12 0.14 -33.28 1.91
CA GLU A 12 0.80 -32.77 3.12
C GLU A 12 -0.24 -32.17 4.06
N VAL A 13 -0.21 -32.59 5.33
CA VAL A 13 -1.12 -32.08 6.36
C VAL A 13 -0.33 -31.62 7.56
N VAL A 14 -0.51 -30.34 7.89
CA VAL A 14 -0.02 -29.76 9.14
C VAL A 14 -1.18 -29.72 10.13
N ALA A 15 -1.06 -30.41 11.26
CA ALA A 15 -2.16 -30.60 12.21
C ALA A 15 -1.97 -29.77 13.51
N ARG A 16 -3.11 -29.39 14.12
CA ARG A 16 -3.21 -28.82 15.48
C ARG A 16 -2.34 -27.57 15.68
N SER A 17 -1.56 -27.51 16.76
CA SER A 17 -0.70 -26.40 17.14
C SER A 17 0.40 -26.11 16.12
N GLN A 18 0.88 -27.13 15.41
CA GLN A 18 1.90 -26.95 14.38
C GLN A 18 1.40 -26.06 13.24
N ALA A 19 0.12 -26.13 12.89
CA ALA A 19 -0.48 -25.27 11.86
C ALA A 19 -0.44 -23.80 12.28
N LEU A 20 -0.70 -23.52 13.56
CA LEU A 20 -0.64 -22.16 14.10
C LEU A 20 0.78 -21.59 14.04
N LEU A 21 1.79 -22.39 14.43
CA LEU A 21 3.19 -21.95 14.40
C LEU A 21 3.68 -21.67 12.96
N VAL A 22 3.31 -22.53 12.01
CA VAL A 22 3.63 -22.32 10.58
C VAL A 22 2.99 -21.04 10.06
N ASN A 23 1.73 -20.77 10.43
CA ASN A 23 1.02 -19.56 10.04
C ASN A 23 1.68 -18.29 10.60
N VAL A 24 2.03 -18.29 11.89
CA VAL A 24 2.70 -17.16 12.55
C VAL A 24 4.08 -16.92 11.93
N SER A 25 4.85 -17.99 11.70
CA SER A 25 6.17 -17.92 11.08
C SER A 25 6.10 -17.31 9.68
N ALA A 26 5.11 -17.69 8.87
CA ALA A 26 4.91 -17.12 7.54
C ALA A 26 4.57 -15.62 7.58
N ALA A 27 3.67 -15.21 8.47
CA ALA A 27 3.32 -13.81 8.64
C ALA A 27 4.53 -12.97 9.12
N ARG A 28 5.31 -13.51 10.06
CA ARG A 28 6.55 -12.90 10.55
C ARG A 28 7.62 -12.80 9.46
N GLY A 29 7.74 -13.83 8.62
CA GLY A 29 8.64 -13.83 7.46
C GLY A 29 8.28 -12.70 6.48
N LEU A 30 7.00 -12.57 6.14
CA LEU A 30 6.51 -11.51 5.25
C LEU A 30 6.69 -10.11 5.87
N GLN A 31 6.42 -9.96 7.17
CA GLN A 31 6.70 -8.74 7.93
C GLN A 31 8.20 -8.37 7.87
N GLY A 32 9.09 -9.35 8.06
CA GLY A 32 10.53 -9.13 8.01
C GLY A 32 11.01 -8.61 6.65
N VAL A 33 10.43 -9.12 5.56
CA VAL A 33 10.72 -8.64 4.20
C VAL A 33 10.22 -7.22 4.01
N LEU A 34 9.00 -6.89 4.41
CA LEU A 34 8.41 -5.57 4.12
C LEU A 34 8.82 -4.46 5.10
N LYS A 35 9.36 -4.80 6.28
CA LYS A 35 9.76 -3.83 7.32
C LYS A 35 10.74 -2.78 6.80
N SER A 36 11.66 -3.16 5.92
CA SER A 36 12.65 -2.24 5.35
C SER A 36 12.05 -1.12 4.51
N ASN A 37 10.81 -1.27 4.04
CA ASN A 37 10.19 -0.35 3.09
C ASN A 37 9.38 0.74 3.77
N LEU A 38 9.04 0.59 5.04
CA LEU A 38 8.14 1.50 5.75
C LEU A 38 8.79 2.87 5.97
N GLY A 39 8.03 3.93 5.69
CA GLY A 39 8.40 5.32 5.99
C GLY A 39 9.36 5.95 4.98
N PRO A 40 9.62 7.26 5.06
CA PRO A 40 10.43 8.00 4.08
C PRO A 40 11.88 7.51 4.00
N ARG A 41 12.44 7.01 5.12
CA ARG A 41 13.78 6.42 5.19
C ARG A 41 13.83 4.93 4.80
N GLY A 42 12.71 4.35 4.39
CA GLY A 42 12.68 2.97 3.91
C GLY A 42 13.49 2.80 2.61
N THR A 43 14.03 1.61 2.42
CA THR A 43 14.89 1.24 1.30
C THR A 43 14.08 0.90 0.05
N LEU A 44 14.57 1.31 -1.13
CA LEU A 44 14.04 0.86 -2.42
C LEU A 44 14.44 -0.59 -2.68
N LYS A 45 13.52 -1.38 -3.23
CA LYS A 45 13.79 -2.76 -3.64
C LYS A 45 13.84 -2.85 -5.15
N MET A 46 14.89 -3.52 -5.64
CA MET A 46 15.04 -3.89 -7.03
C MET A 46 14.56 -5.33 -7.20
N LEU A 47 13.50 -5.50 -7.97
CA LEU A 47 12.99 -6.80 -8.39
C LEU A 47 13.45 -7.06 -9.82
N VAL A 48 14.02 -8.24 -10.03
CA VAL A 48 14.42 -8.71 -11.36
C VAL A 48 13.53 -9.89 -11.72
N GLY A 49 12.70 -9.72 -12.75
CA GLY A 49 11.85 -10.80 -13.25
C GLY A 49 12.66 -11.84 -14.06
N GLY A 50 12.06 -13.00 -14.32
CA GLY A 50 12.72 -14.07 -15.08
C GLY A 50 13.17 -13.69 -16.50
N ALA A 51 12.48 -12.71 -17.11
CA ALA A 51 12.84 -12.16 -18.42
C ALA A 51 13.90 -11.03 -18.35
N GLY A 52 14.46 -10.74 -17.18
CA GLY A 52 15.42 -9.64 -16.96
C GLY A 52 14.78 -8.26 -16.82
N GLN A 53 13.45 -8.16 -16.72
CA GLN A 53 12.77 -6.89 -16.42
C GLN A 53 13.13 -6.42 -15.01
N ILE A 54 13.56 -5.17 -14.89
CA ILE A 54 13.95 -4.57 -13.61
C ILE A 54 12.84 -3.63 -13.15
N LYS A 55 12.26 -3.91 -11.99
CA LYS A 55 11.28 -3.04 -11.34
C LYS A 55 11.86 -2.51 -10.03
N LEU A 56 11.95 -1.20 -9.91
CA LEU A 56 12.37 -0.52 -8.68
C LEU A 56 11.12 -0.02 -7.98
N THR A 57 10.86 -0.48 -6.76
CA THR A 57 9.70 -0.04 -6.01
C THR A 57 9.94 -0.05 -4.51
N LYS A 58 9.24 0.84 -3.84
CA LYS A 58 9.07 0.85 -2.38
C LYS A 58 7.67 0.43 -1.97
N ASP A 59 6.74 0.43 -2.91
CA ASP A 59 5.35 0.14 -2.64
C ASP A 59 5.14 -1.34 -2.32
N GLY A 60 4.39 -1.58 -1.25
CA GLY A 60 4.06 -2.91 -0.75
C GLY A 60 3.22 -3.68 -1.76
N ASN A 61 2.26 -3.03 -2.43
CA ASN A 61 1.36 -3.72 -3.35
C ASN A 61 2.13 -4.28 -4.56
N VAL A 62 2.94 -3.45 -5.20
CA VAL A 62 3.79 -3.86 -6.33
C VAL A 62 4.73 -5.00 -5.92
N LEU A 63 5.33 -4.93 -4.73
CA LEU A 63 6.19 -6.00 -4.23
C LEU A 63 5.43 -7.32 -4.05
N LEU A 64 4.24 -7.27 -3.46
CA LEU A 64 3.42 -8.46 -3.20
C LEU A 64 2.92 -9.12 -4.48
N HIS A 65 2.65 -8.35 -5.53
CA HIS A 65 2.25 -8.88 -6.84
C HIS A 65 3.41 -9.50 -7.63
N GLU A 66 4.61 -8.92 -7.55
CA GLU A 66 5.77 -9.41 -8.30
C GLU A 66 6.46 -10.59 -7.59
N MET A 67 6.32 -10.71 -6.27
CA MET A 67 6.87 -11.85 -5.52
C MET A 67 6.01 -13.11 -5.70
N GLN A 68 6.67 -14.23 -6.01
CA GLN A 68 6.02 -15.55 -6.04
C GLN A 68 5.87 -16.11 -4.61
N ILE A 69 4.74 -15.81 -3.98
CA ILE A 69 4.45 -16.26 -2.62
C ILE A 69 3.96 -17.72 -2.64
N GLN A 70 4.78 -18.64 -2.12
CA GLN A 70 4.42 -20.07 -2.03
C GLN A 70 3.58 -20.40 -0.79
N HIS A 71 3.82 -19.70 0.33
CA HIS A 71 3.16 -20.02 1.58
C HIS A 71 1.68 -19.59 1.56
N PRO A 72 0.71 -20.47 1.85
CA PRO A 72 -0.72 -20.16 1.72
C PRO A 72 -1.16 -19.00 2.61
N THR A 73 -0.69 -18.96 3.86
CA THR A 73 -0.99 -17.88 4.82
C THR A 73 -0.46 -16.53 4.37
N ALA A 74 0.76 -16.49 3.82
CA ALA A 74 1.32 -15.27 3.26
C ALA A 74 0.53 -14.80 2.02
N ALA A 75 0.01 -15.73 1.21
CA ALA A 75 -0.84 -15.39 0.08
C ALA A 75 -2.20 -14.80 0.51
N VAL A 76 -2.78 -15.27 1.62
CA VAL A 76 -3.99 -14.65 2.21
C VAL A 76 -3.70 -13.22 2.68
N ILE A 77 -2.58 -13.02 3.41
CA ILE A 77 -2.17 -11.70 3.89
C ILE A 77 -1.87 -10.76 2.72
N ALA A 78 -1.22 -11.25 1.67
CA ALA A 78 -0.95 -10.48 0.46
C ALA A 78 -2.25 -10.01 -0.21
N ARG A 79 -3.24 -10.89 -0.35
CA ARG A 79 -4.56 -10.51 -0.91
C ARG A 79 -5.29 -9.47 -0.05
N ALA A 80 -5.19 -9.57 1.28
CA ALA A 80 -5.75 -8.55 2.16
C ALA A 80 -5.08 -7.19 1.98
N ALA A 81 -3.76 -7.18 1.75
CA ALA A 81 -3.02 -5.95 1.45
C ALA A 81 -3.37 -5.37 0.07
N THR A 82 -3.57 -6.21 -0.95
CA THR A 82 -4.07 -5.77 -2.26
C THR A 82 -5.46 -5.15 -2.14
N ALA A 83 -6.37 -5.79 -1.39
CA ALA A 83 -7.71 -5.23 -1.15
C ALA A 83 -7.66 -3.88 -0.41
N GLN A 84 -6.68 -3.67 0.47
CA GLN A 84 -6.46 -2.38 1.11
C GLN A 84 -6.05 -1.31 0.08
N ASP A 85 -5.17 -1.67 -0.86
CA ASP A 85 -4.75 -0.79 -1.96
C ASP A 85 -5.92 -0.40 -2.86
N ASP A 86 -6.77 -1.37 -3.22
CA ASP A 86 -7.92 -1.14 -4.10
C ASP A 86 -8.93 -0.14 -3.50
N ILE A 87 -9.11 -0.14 -2.18
CA ILE A 87 -10.07 0.75 -1.49
C ILE A 87 -9.45 2.08 -1.06
N THR A 88 -8.22 2.06 -0.54
CA THR A 88 -7.60 3.25 0.07
C THR A 88 -6.39 3.79 -0.69
N GLY A 89 -5.71 2.97 -1.50
CA GLY A 89 -4.54 3.35 -2.29
C GLY A 89 -3.25 3.61 -1.49
N ASP A 90 -3.26 3.42 -0.17
CA ASP A 90 -2.09 3.58 0.70
C ASP A 90 -2.18 2.63 1.91
N GLY A 91 -1.09 2.51 2.68
CA GLY A 91 -1.06 1.74 3.93
C GLY A 91 -0.92 0.22 3.75
N THR A 92 -0.68 -0.25 2.53
CA THR A 92 -0.47 -1.68 2.20
C THR A 92 0.64 -2.31 3.04
N THR A 93 1.79 -1.64 3.12
CA THR A 93 2.93 -2.07 3.94
C THR A 93 2.58 -2.10 5.43
N SER A 94 1.88 -1.07 5.92
CA SER A 94 1.48 -0.97 7.33
C SER A 94 0.52 -2.09 7.73
N SER A 95 -0.44 -2.43 6.87
CA SER A 95 -1.40 -3.52 7.10
C SER A 95 -0.71 -4.87 7.28
N VAL A 96 0.27 -5.19 6.42
CA VAL A 96 1.04 -6.43 6.54
C VAL A 96 1.90 -6.44 7.79
N LEU A 97 2.55 -5.32 8.10
CA LEU A 97 3.39 -5.20 9.30
C LEU A 97 2.57 -5.35 10.59
N PHE A 98 1.39 -4.72 10.62
CA PHE A 98 0.47 -4.81 11.75
C PHE A 98 -0.01 -6.24 11.96
N THR A 99 -0.41 -6.93 10.89
CA THR A 99 -0.84 -8.34 10.94
C THR A 99 0.28 -9.25 11.45
N GLY A 100 1.51 -9.07 10.96
CA GLY A 100 2.67 -9.85 11.40
C GLY A 100 2.99 -9.66 12.88
N GLU A 101 2.96 -8.42 13.36
CA GLU A 101 3.24 -8.15 14.78
C GLU A 101 2.08 -8.61 15.69
N LEU A 102 0.83 -8.50 15.26
CA LEU A 102 -0.34 -8.99 15.99
C LEU A 102 -0.25 -10.50 16.21
N LEU A 103 0.09 -11.26 15.16
CA LEU A 103 0.28 -12.70 15.26
C LEU A 103 1.48 -13.08 16.13
N LYS A 104 2.56 -12.30 16.10
CA LYS A 104 3.72 -12.49 16.98
C LYS A 104 3.40 -12.23 18.45
N GLN A 105 2.53 -11.26 18.77
CA GLN A 105 2.07 -11.08 20.15
C GLN A 105 1.11 -12.20 20.56
N ALA A 106 0.23 -12.65 19.66
CA ALA A 106 -0.65 -13.79 19.92
C ALA A 106 0.13 -15.08 20.20
N GLU A 107 1.24 -15.33 19.50
CA GLU A 107 2.13 -16.49 19.71
C GLU A 107 2.61 -16.63 21.16
N ARG A 108 2.87 -15.51 21.85
CA ARG A 108 3.29 -15.52 23.26
C ARG A 108 2.21 -16.11 24.15
N PHE A 109 0.98 -15.62 24.01
CA PHE A 109 -0.16 -16.12 24.78
C PHE A 109 -0.56 -17.54 24.41
N LEU A 110 -0.40 -17.92 23.14
CA LEU A 110 -0.60 -19.31 22.70
C LEU A 110 0.44 -20.25 23.34
N SER A 111 1.67 -19.78 23.53
CA SER A 111 2.73 -20.54 24.20
C SER A 111 2.44 -20.74 25.69
N ASP A 112 1.74 -19.80 26.32
CA ASP A 112 1.25 -19.90 27.70
C ASP A 112 0.03 -20.83 27.85
N GLY A 113 -0.48 -21.37 26.73
CA GLY A 113 -1.59 -22.34 26.72
C GLY A 113 -2.98 -21.72 26.60
N LEU A 114 -3.10 -20.42 26.28
CA LEU A 114 -4.41 -19.81 26.04
C LEU A 114 -5.06 -20.39 24.78
N HIS A 115 -6.37 -20.63 24.86
CA HIS A 115 -7.14 -21.10 23.72
C HIS A 115 -7.26 -19.98 22.66
N PRO A 116 -6.97 -20.22 21.37
CA PRO A 116 -6.98 -19.18 20.32
C PRO A 116 -8.29 -18.40 20.20
N ARG A 117 -9.42 -19.04 20.56
CA ARG A 117 -10.74 -18.41 20.55
C ARG A 117 -10.81 -17.18 21.47
N ILE A 118 -10.23 -17.27 22.67
CA ILE A 118 -10.23 -16.18 23.66
C ILE A 118 -9.41 -15.01 23.12
N LEU A 119 -8.29 -15.28 22.44
CA LEU A 119 -7.47 -14.25 21.80
C LEU A 119 -8.22 -13.55 20.67
N ALA A 120 -8.96 -14.31 19.84
CA ALA A 120 -9.77 -13.73 18.78
C ALA A 120 -10.86 -12.80 19.32
N GLU A 121 -11.55 -13.23 20.39
CA GLU A 121 -12.56 -12.40 21.07
C GLU A 121 -11.94 -11.14 21.69
N GLY A 122 -10.76 -11.27 22.30
CA GLY A 122 -10.01 -10.12 22.81
C GLY A 122 -9.61 -9.12 21.72
N PHE A 123 -9.20 -9.60 20.53
CA PHE A 123 -8.88 -8.71 19.41
C PHE A 123 -10.11 -8.00 18.84
N GLU A 124 -11.28 -8.64 18.81
CA GLU A 124 -12.52 -7.96 18.37
C GLU A 124 -12.93 -6.86 19.34
N LEU A 125 -12.88 -7.12 20.65
CA LEU A 125 -13.15 -6.10 21.67
C LEU A 125 -12.16 -4.93 21.56
N ALA A 126 -10.88 -5.22 21.36
CA ALA A 126 -9.85 -4.20 21.18
C ALA A 126 -10.05 -3.40 19.88
N ARG A 127 -10.51 -4.03 18.80
CA ARG A 127 -10.82 -3.37 17.52
C ARG A 127 -11.96 -2.36 17.67
N GLU A 128 -13.05 -2.74 18.35
CA GLU A 128 -14.18 -1.85 18.60
C GLU A 128 -13.77 -0.62 19.40
N GLU A 129 -12.99 -0.81 20.46
CA GLU A 129 -12.50 0.31 21.28
C GLU A 129 -11.50 1.19 20.52
N ALA A 130 -10.62 0.59 19.72
CA ALA A 130 -9.68 1.34 18.88
C ALA A 130 -10.41 2.23 17.87
N LEU A 131 -11.54 1.78 17.30
CA LEU A 131 -12.36 2.59 16.40
C LEU A 131 -13.03 3.75 17.13
N ARG A 132 -13.56 3.53 18.34
CA ARG A 132 -14.10 4.62 19.17
C ARG A 132 -13.05 5.67 19.50
N VAL A 133 -11.84 5.24 19.85
CA VAL A 133 -10.72 6.14 20.13
C VAL A 133 -10.32 6.91 18.86
N LEU A 134 -10.30 6.25 17.70
CA LEU A 134 -10.00 6.91 16.42
C LEU A 134 -11.02 8.01 16.08
N ASP A 135 -12.30 7.76 16.34
CA ASP A 135 -13.37 8.75 16.17
C ASP A 135 -13.23 9.97 17.09
N ASN A 136 -12.62 9.81 18.26
CA ASN A 136 -12.35 10.92 19.19
C ASN A 136 -11.08 11.70 18.84
N ILE A 137 -10.10 11.05 18.18
CA ILE A 137 -8.81 11.66 17.84
C ILE A 137 -8.85 12.39 16.49
N LYS A 138 -9.76 11.99 15.59
CA LYS A 138 -9.85 12.62 14.27
C LYS A 138 -10.12 14.12 14.39
N VAL A 139 -9.42 14.89 13.57
CA VAL A 139 -9.63 16.34 13.48
C VAL A 139 -10.54 16.59 12.30
N ASP A 140 -11.80 16.92 12.58
CA ASP A 140 -12.75 17.27 11.53
C ASP A 140 -12.37 18.60 10.90
N LYS A 141 -12.21 18.59 9.57
CA LYS A 141 -11.96 19.78 8.76
C LYS A 141 -13.02 19.85 7.67
N PRO A 142 -14.07 20.68 7.83
CA PRO A 142 -15.16 20.74 6.86
C PRO A 142 -14.76 21.42 5.54
N ASP A 143 -13.81 22.36 5.57
CA ASP A 143 -13.42 23.17 4.40
C ASP A 143 -12.12 22.71 3.73
N VAL A 144 -11.90 21.38 3.63
CA VAL A 144 -10.65 20.80 3.08
C VAL A 144 -10.32 21.31 1.68
N LEU A 145 -11.33 21.56 0.85
CA LEU A 145 -11.15 22.02 -0.53
C LEU A 145 -10.69 23.48 -0.63
N GLN A 146 -10.86 24.28 0.42
CA GLN A 146 -10.43 25.68 0.45
C GLN A 146 -9.00 25.83 1.01
N ASP A 147 -8.56 24.88 1.84
CA ASP A 147 -7.23 24.89 2.45
C ASP A 147 -6.19 24.15 1.57
N ARG A 148 -5.62 24.89 0.61
CA ARG A 148 -4.56 24.39 -0.26
C ARG A 148 -3.31 23.97 0.53
N GLU A 149 -2.98 24.65 1.63
CA GLU A 149 -1.76 24.36 2.40
C GLU A 149 -1.85 23.00 3.11
N LEU A 150 -3.03 22.69 3.64
CA LEU A 150 -3.32 21.37 4.21
C LEU A 150 -3.22 20.28 3.14
N LEU A 151 -3.87 20.46 1.99
CA LEU A 151 -3.82 19.48 0.88
C LEU A 151 -2.38 19.27 0.40
N THR A 152 -1.60 20.33 0.31
CA THR A 152 -0.17 20.28 -0.01
C THR A 152 0.61 19.49 1.02
N SER A 153 0.30 19.68 2.31
CA SER A 153 0.93 18.93 3.39
C SER A 153 0.58 17.44 3.33
N VAL A 154 -0.68 17.09 3.05
CA VAL A 154 -1.13 15.70 2.89
C VAL A 154 -0.44 15.03 1.69
N ALA A 155 -0.48 15.67 0.52
CA ALA A 155 0.18 15.14 -0.68
C ALA A 155 1.69 14.96 -0.46
N ARG A 156 2.33 15.91 0.21
CA ARG A 156 3.75 15.83 0.57
C ARG A 156 4.05 14.64 1.49
N THR A 157 3.19 14.35 2.47
CA THR A 157 3.40 13.21 3.37
C THR A 157 3.36 11.88 2.62
N SER A 158 2.41 11.70 1.70
CA SER A 158 2.31 10.47 0.91
C SER A 158 3.48 10.32 -0.07
N LEU A 159 3.79 11.36 -0.85
CA LEU A 159 4.84 11.32 -1.88
C LEU A 159 6.24 11.09 -1.31
N ARG A 160 6.56 11.70 -0.15
CA ARG A 160 7.85 11.53 0.52
C ARG A 160 8.13 10.10 0.97
N THR A 161 7.10 9.25 1.08
CA THR A 161 7.33 7.83 1.37
C THR A 161 7.82 7.07 0.15
N LYS A 162 7.45 7.46 -1.07
CA LYS A 162 7.72 6.69 -2.31
C LYS A 162 8.89 7.25 -3.13
N LEU A 163 9.14 8.56 -3.06
CA LEU A 163 10.08 9.27 -3.94
C LEU A 163 11.19 9.98 -3.17
N ASP A 164 12.21 10.43 -3.91
CA ASP A 164 13.22 11.35 -3.38
C ASP A 164 12.58 12.68 -2.95
N GLN A 165 13.15 13.32 -1.93
CA GLN A 165 12.58 14.53 -1.33
C GLN A 165 12.42 15.67 -2.33
N GLN A 166 13.41 15.90 -3.19
CA GLN A 166 13.39 17.01 -4.14
C GLN A 166 12.30 16.80 -5.19
N LEU A 167 12.17 15.56 -5.68
CA LEU A 167 11.15 15.19 -6.66
C LEU A 167 9.75 15.20 -6.03
N ALA A 168 9.62 14.74 -4.78
CA ALA A 168 8.37 14.73 -4.05
C ALA A 168 7.82 16.16 -3.85
N ASP A 169 8.67 17.13 -3.51
CA ASP A 169 8.23 18.51 -3.31
C ASP A 169 7.74 19.15 -4.63
N GLN A 170 8.41 18.88 -5.76
CA GLN A 170 7.94 19.32 -7.10
C GLN A 170 6.60 18.68 -7.48
N LEU A 171 6.46 17.37 -7.24
CA LEU A 171 5.23 16.63 -7.54
C LEU A 171 4.07 17.00 -6.63
N THR A 172 4.35 17.45 -5.41
CA THR A 172 3.31 17.82 -4.45
C THR A 172 2.42 18.93 -5.03
N GLU A 173 3.03 20.00 -5.55
CA GLU A 173 2.28 21.13 -6.13
C GLU A 173 1.42 20.69 -7.32
N ILE A 174 2.00 19.87 -8.19
CA ILE A 174 1.34 19.29 -9.37
C ILE A 174 0.14 18.43 -8.96
N VAL A 175 0.29 17.56 -7.97
CA VAL A 175 -0.80 16.69 -7.52
C VAL A 175 -1.93 17.52 -6.88
N THR A 176 -1.59 18.51 -6.04
CA THR A 176 -2.62 19.36 -5.43
C THR A 176 -3.40 20.18 -6.44
N ASP A 177 -2.71 20.78 -7.42
CA ASP A 177 -3.38 21.62 -8.41
C ASP A 177 -4.25 20.76 -9.35
N ALA A 178 -3.82 19.54 -9.69
CA ALA A 178 -4.63 18.58 -10.44
C ALA A 178 -5.92 18.21 -9.69
N VAL A 179 -5.83 17.88 -8.40
CA VAL A 179 -6.99 17.52 -7.57
C VAL A 179 -7.94 18.71 -7.39
N LEU A 180 -7.41 19.92 -7.18
CA LEU A 180 -8.23 21.14 -7.07
C LEU A 180 -8.95 21.49 -8.38
N THR A 181 -8.35 21.18 -9.52
CA THR A 181 -8.96 21.44 -10.84
C THR A 181 -10.18 20.54 -11.11
N ILE A 182 -10.16 19.31 -10.62
CA ILE A 182 -11.27 18.35 -10.78
C ILE A 182 -12.32 18.45 -9.68
N ALA A 183 -11.96 18.99 -8.51
CA ALA A 183 -12.84 19.06 -7.36
C ALA A 183 -14.02 20.00 -7.64
N THR A 184 -15.22 19.42 -7.74
CA THR A 184 -16.48 20.17 -7.87
C THR A 184 -17.23 20.11 -6.54
N PRO A 185 -17.76 21.24 -6.02
CA PRO A 185 -18.49 21.23 -4.76
C PRO A 185 -19.72 20.30 -4.86
N GLY A 186 -19.83 19.36 -3.92
CA GLY A 186 -20.97 18.43 -3.80
C GLY A 186 -20.88 17.14 -4.62
N ARG A 187 -19.80 16.89 -5.37
CA ARG A 187 -19.57 15.62 -6.09
C ARG A 187 -18.31 14.92 -5.57
N PRO A 188 -18.30 13.57 -5.43
CA PRO A 188 -17.07 12.85 -5.16
C PRO A 188 -16.06 13.06 -6.30
N VAL A 189 -14.79 13.17 -5.92
CA VAL A 189 -13.68 13.37 -6.85
C VAL A 189 -13.51 12.12 -7.70
N ASP A 190 -13.57 12.27 -9.03
CA ASP A 190 -13.33 11.18 -9.97
C ASP A 190 -11.90 11.28 -10.52
N LEU A 191 -11.06 10.33 -10.13
CA LEU A 191 -9.65 10.29 -10.52
C LEU A 191 -9.44 9.95 -12.01
N HIS A 192 -10.44 9.39 -12.69
CA HIS A 192 -10.35 9.10 -14.14
C HIS A 192 -10.30 10.36 -14.99
N MET A 193 -10.65 11.52 -14.43
CA MET A 193 -10.50 12.82 -15.11
C MET A 193 -9.04 13.27 -15.20
N ILE A 194 -8.13 12.67 -14.42
CA ILE A 194 -6.69 12.95 -14.47
C ILE A 194 -6.01 11.90 -15.33
N GLU A 195 -5.53 12.31 -16.51
CA GLU A 195 -4.77 11.44 -17.39
C GLU A 195 -3.26 11.56 -17.13
N ILE A 196 -2.61 10.44 -16.81
CA ILE A 196 -1.17 10.38 -16.58
C ILE A 196 -0.49 9.97 -17.89
N MET A 197 0.26 10.89 -18.49
CA MET A 197 0.95 10.65 -19.76
C MET A 197 2.45 10.60 -19.58
N HIS A 198 3.04 9.45 -19.92
CA HIS A 198 4.48 9.25 -19.86
C HIS A 198 5.13 9.65 -21.18
N VAL A 199 5.89 10.74 -21.19
CA VAL A 199 6.68 11.16 -22.35
C VAL A 199 8.17 10.99 -22.03
N CYS A 200 8.82 10.03 -22.68
CA CYS A 200 10.25 9.83 -22.50
C CYS A 200 11.04 10.92 -23.24
N ARG A 201 11.60 11.87 -22.48
CA ARG A 201 12.58 12.86 -22.95
C ARG A 201 13.75 12.88 -21.98
N SER A 202 14.93 13.28 -22.46
CA SER A 202 16.16 13.40 -21.66
C SER A 202 16.07 14.42 -20.51
N CYS A 203 15.05 15.28 -20.49
CA CYS A 203 14.82 16.27 -19.45
C CYS A 203 13.66 15.78 -18.55
N GLY A 204 13.98 15.36 -17.33
CA GLY A 204 13.05 14.77 -16.34
C GLY A 204 12.09 15.79 -15.71
N ARG A 205 11.42 16.61 -16.53
CA ARG A 205 10.50 17.66 -16.07
C ARG A 205 9.07 17.14 -16.11
N ILE A 206 8.39 17.15 -14.97
CA ILE A 206 6.97 16.83 -14.85
C ILE A 206 6.20 18.15 -14.89
N MET A 207 5.15 18.24 -15.69
CA MET A 207 4.35 19.46 -15.86
C MET A 207 2.86 19.10 -15.86
N LEU A 208 2.04 19.94 -15.23
CA LEU A 208 0.61 19.95 -15.49
C LEU A 208 0.32 20.66 -16.81
N LEU A 209 -0.47 20.02 -17.66
CA LEU A 209 -1.08 20.64 -18.83
C LEU A 209 -2.53 20.99 -18.43
N GLY A 210 -2.98 22.22 -18.72
CA GLY A 210 -4.19 22.85 -18.17
C GLY A 210 -5.54 22.16 -18.45
N SER A 211 -6.64 22.93 -18.36
CA SER A 211 -8.05 22.47 -18.28
C SER A 211 -8.59 21.59 -19.43
N HIS A 212 -7.79 21.32 -20.46
CA HIS A 212 -7.97 20.20 -21.38
C HIS A 212 -6.62 19.52 -21.58
N VAL A 213 -6.55 18.24 -21.23
CA VAL A 213 -5.33 17.43 -21.31
C VAL A 213 -5.14 16.99 -22.76
N HIS A 214 -4.44 17.81 -23.55
CA HIS A 214 -3.89 17.42 -24.84
C HIS A 214 -2.36 17.45 -24.78
N VAL A 215 -1.73 16.35 -25.20
CA VAL A 215 -0.27 16.26 -25.39
C VAL A 215 0.14 17.21 -26.51
N CYS A 216 0.71 18.37 -26.15
CA CYS A 216 1.40 19.19 -27.12
C CYS A 216 2.83 18.65 -27.30
N ARG A 217 3.07 17.93 -28.40
CA ARG A 217 4.39 17.46 -28.82
C ARG A 217 5.25 18.68 -29.19
N TRP A 218 5.97 19.25 -28.22
CA TRP A 218 6.95 20.32 -28.51
C TRP A 218 8.16 19.71 -29.23
N SER A 219 8.10 19.60 -30.55
CA SER A 219 9.28 19.54 -31.41
C SER A 219 9.89 20.93 -31.43
N THR A 220 11.14 21.06 -30.98
CA THR A 220 11.93 22.31 -31.01
C THR A 220 12.21 22.84 -32.43
N LYS A 221 11.55 22.31 -33.47
CA LYS A 221 11.63 22.79 -34.85
C LYS A 221 10.32 23.28 -35.48
N ALA A 222 9.20 23.31 -34.77
CA ALA A 222 7.95 23.83 -35.32
C ALA A 222 7.34 24.88 -34.39
N ARG A 223 7.63 26.16 -34.66
CA ARG A 223 6.73 27.24 -34.26
C ARG A 223 5.39 26.99 -34.97
N PRO A 224 4.23 27.09 -34.30
CA PRO A 224 2.99 27.21 -35.02
C PRO A 224 2.97 28.58 -35.70
N THR A 225 3.03 28.59 -37.03
CA THR A 225 2.60 29.75 -37.82
C THR A 225 1.14 29.99 -37.50
N ARG A 226 0.85 31.09 -36.80
CA ARG A 226 -0.50 31.65 -36.73
C ARG A 226 -0.91 32.02 -38.16
N VAL A 227 -2.00 31.43 -38.61
CA VAL A 227 -2.96 32.06 -39.53
C VAL A 227 -4.28 32.05 -38.80
#